data_AF-A0A3R6NF20-F1
#
_entry.id   AF-A0A3R6NF20-F1
#
_cell.length_a   1.000
_cell.length_b   1.000
_cell.length_c   1.000
_cell.angle_alpha   90.00
_cell.angle_beta   90.00
_cell.angle_gamma   90.00
#
_symmetry.space_group_name_H-M   'P 1'
#
loop_
_entity.id
_entity.type
_entity.pdbx_description
1 polymer ?
#
loop_
_entity_poly.entity_id
_entity_poly.type
_entity_poly.pdbx_seq_one_letter_code
_entity_poly.pdbx_strand_id
1 'polypeptide(L)'
;MAKNQINFSKMTEVAHNQLNTFKESAYAIAEEDLRFKAEMKPLKAKLDAILANRDNDMKQGMSVDEVVVKFPRTEIDNEIRKAETNHQVIVEPLNKAMKDSYVFVPENIFTAYTLKINDGKRGEFLKAITEFLSNLGIEGCSQGQISKFAESMSDKLGAKYATSKKIVEDGTLVTAMKKNQFNKLFMAVFCEMYIK
;
A
#
# COMPACT_ATOMS: atom_id res chain seq x y z
N MET A 1 -32.17 0.79 6.24
CA MET A 1 -31.33 -0.02 5.35
C MET A 1 -30.96 0.82 4.13
N ALA A 2 -29.67 1.01 3.83
CA ALA A 2 -29.23 1.92 2.78
C ALA A 2 -29.60 1.35 1.40
N LYS A 3 -30.47 2.04 0.65
CA LYS A 3 -31.06 1.62 -0.65
C LYS A 3 -30.07 1.33 -1.79
N ASN A 4 -28.75 1.47 -1.56
CA ASN A 4 -27.71 1.35 -2.59
C ASN A 4 -26.65 0.28 -2.27
N GLN A 5 -26.86 -0.57 -1.26
CA GLN A 5 -25.85 -1.57 -0.88
C GLN A 5 -25.93 -2.77 -1.84
N ILE A 6 -24.82 -3.04 -2.53
CA ILE A 6 -24.69 -4.23 -3.38
C ILE A 6 -24.73 -5.48 -2.49
N ASN A 7 -25.54 -6.46 -2.85
CA ASN A 7 -25.63 -7.74 -2.15
C ASN A 7 -24.63 -8.74 -2.76
N PHE A 8 -23.61 -9.11 -1.99
CA PHE A 8 -22.58 -10.08 -2.36
C PHE A 8 -22.77 -11.45 -1.69
N SER A 9 -23.99 -11.80 -1.28
CA SER A 9 -24.31 -13.04 -0.56
C SER A 9 -23.94 -14.32 -1.32
N LYS A 10 -23.73 -14.27 -2.65
CA LYS A 10 -23.27 -15.40 -3.46
C LYS A 10 -21.80 -15.31 -3.89
N MET A 11 -21.04 -14.36 -3.34
CA MET A 11 -19.60 -14.36 -3.53
C MET A 11 -19.01 -15.65 -2.96
N THR A 12 -18.06 -16.24 -3.68
CA THR A 12 -17.44 -17.49 -3.26
C THR A 12 -16.67 -17.31 -1.95
N GLU A 13 -16.58 -18.37 -1.15
CA GLU A 13 -15.79 -18.38 0.07
C GLU A 13 -14.32 -18.04 -0.21
N VAL A 14 -13.78 -18.49 -1.35
CA VAL A 14 -12.44 -18.16 -1.83
C VAL A 14 -12.25 -16.64 -2.00
N ALA A 15 -13.19 -15.97 -2.67
CA ALA A 15 -13.14 -14.52 -2.86
C ALA A 15 -13.30 -13.76 -1.53
N HIS A 16 -14.16 -14.25 -0.63
CA HIS A 16 -14.31 -13.68 0.70
C HIS A 16 -13.01 -13.79 1.52
N ASN A 17 -12.37 -14.96 1.50
CA ASN A 17 -11.11 -15.21 2.19
C ASN A 17 -9.97 -14.34 1.64
N GLN A 18 -9.93 -14.11 0.33
CA GLN A 18 -8.93 -13.20 -0.27
C GLN A 18 -9.10 -11.75 0.22
N LEU A 19 -10.34 -11.27 0.31
CA LEU A 19 -10.63 -9.92 0.80
C LEU A 19 -10.33 -9.77 2.29
N ASN A 20 -10.69 -10.77 3.11
CA ASN A 20 -10.38 -10.78 4.54
C ASN A 20 -8.87 -10.85 4.78
N THR A 21 -8.16 -11.74 4.08
CA THR A 21 -6.69 -11.84 4.15
C THR A 21 -6.03 -10.51 3.82
N PHE A 22 -6.49 -9.82 2.77
CA PHE A 22 -5.98 -8.49 2.42
C PHE A 22 -6.22 -7.49 3.54
N LYS A 23 -7.46 -7.40 4.05
CA LYS A 23 -7.86 -6.43 5.08
C LYS A 23 -7.10 -6.65 6.39
N GLU A 24 -7.04 -7.89 6.86
CA GLU A 24 -6.35 -8.29 8.09
C GLU A 24 -4.84 -8.05 7.97
N SER A 25 -4.23 -8.45 6.86
CA SER A 25 -2.80 -8.21 6.62
C SER A 25 -2.49 -6.72 6.54
N ALA A 26 -3.32 -5.93 5.86
CA ALA A 26 -3.12 -4.48 5.75
C ALA A 26 -3.24 -3.79 7.12
N TYR A 27 -4.19 -4.22 7.95
CA TYR A 27 -4.36 -3.70 9.30
C TYR A 27 -3.18 -4.08 10.20
N ALA A 28 -2.79 -5.36 10.21
CA ALA A 28 -1.66 -5.84 11.02
C ALA A 28 -0.33 -5.17 10.64
N ILE A 29 -0.09 -4.93 9.33
CA ILE A 29 1.07 -4.16 8.87
C ILE A 29 1.02 -2.73 9.41
N ALA A 30 -0.15 -2.07 9.35
CA ALA A 30 -0.29 -0.71 9.85
C ALA A 30 -0.08 -0.60 11.37
N GLU A 31 -0.59 -1.56 12.15
CA GLU A 31 -0.35 -1.64 13.60
C GLU A 31 1.14 -1.82 13.90
N GLU A 32 1.79 -2.72 13.18
CA GLU A 32 3.23 -2.98 13.32
C GLU A 32 4.08 -1.77 12.91
N ASP A 33 3.73 -1.07 11.83
CA ASP A 33 4.39 0.18 11.40
C ASP A 33 4.29 1.26 12.49
N LEU A 34 3.13 1.38 13.15
CA LEU A 34 2.93 2.33 14.24
C LEU A 34 3.75 1.95 15.48
N ARG A 35 3.78 0.66 15.85
CA ARG A 35 4.61 0.13 16.93
C ARG A 35 6.10 0.40 16.65
N PHE A 36 6.58 0.03 15.47
CA PHE A 36 7.98 0.21 15.06
C PHE A 36 8.37 1.68 15.04
N LYS A 37 7.50 2.57 14.53
CA LYS A 37 7.74 4.02 14.56
C LYS A 37 7.83 4.56 15.99
N ALA A 38 7.00 4.07 16.91
CA ALA A 38 7.04 4.46 18.32
C ALA A 38 8.33 3.97 19.01
N GLU A 39 8.78 2.75 18.70
CA GLU A 39 10.03 2.17 19.23
C GLU A 39 11.27 2.89 18.67
N MET A 40 11.30 3.20 17.37
CA MET A 40 12.44 3.85 16.72
C MET A 40 12.64 5.31 17.12
N LYS A 41 11.57 6.04 17.48
CA LYS A 41 11.65 7.45 17.84
C LYS A 41 12.65 7.75 18.97
N PRO A 42 12.57 7.11 20.16
CA PRO A 42 13.55 7.33 21.22
C PRO A 42 14.96 6.84 20.85
N LEU A 43 15.08 5.75 20.08
CA LEU A 43 16.39 5.22 19.68
C LEU A 43 17.14 6.19 18.76
N LYS A 44 16.45 6.78 17.79
CA LYS A 44 17.00 7.83 16.93
C LYS A 44 17.39 9.07 17.73
N ALA A 45 16.56 9.50 18.67
CA ALA A 45 16.89 10.65 19.53
C ALA A 45 18.16 10.42 20.37
N LYS A 46 18.34 9.21 20.92
CA LYS A 46 19.58 8.83 21.63
C LYS A 46 20.79 8.84 20.70
N LEU A 47 20.65 8.29 19.49
CA LEU A 47 21.72 8.30 18.50
C LEU A 47 22.11 9.73 18.11
N ASP A 48 21.13 10.59 17.82
CA ASP A 48 21.37 11.99 17.48
C ASP A 48 22.08 12.74 18.62
N ALA A 49 21.73 12.47 19.88
CA ALA A 49 22.42 13.04 21.03
C ALA A 49 23.88 12.58 21.15
N ILE A 50 24.16 11.30 20.89
CA ILE A 50 25.53 10.76 20.84
C ILE A 50 26.34 11.46 19.75
N LEU A 51 25.77 11.63 18.55
CA LEU A 51 26.44 12.29 17.43
C LEU A 51 26.69 13.78 17.72
N ALA A 52 25.71 14.48 18.30
CA ALA A 52 25.87 15.88 18.69
C ALA A 52 26.98 16.08 19.73
N ASN A 53 27.09 15.17 20.71
CA ASN A 53 28.15 15.22 21.72
C ASN A 53 29.54 14.96 21.10
N ARG A 54 29.65 14.00 20.17
CA ARG A 54 30.88 13.76 19.41
C ARG A 54 31.29 15.00 18.63
N ASP A 55 30.37 15.62 17.91
CA ASP A 55 30.63 16.82 17.11
C ASP A 55 31.07 18.01 17.99
N ASN A 56 30.46 18.17 19.17
CA ASN A 56 30.84 19.21 20.12
C ASN A 56 32.26 19.01 20.64
N ASP A 57 32.62 17.79 21.05
CA ASP A 57 33.96 17.50 21.58
C ASP A 57 35.04 17.55 20.49
N MET A 58 34.72 17.13 19.25
CA MET A 58 35.63 17.30 18.10
C MET A 58 35.89 18.78 17.81
N LYS A 59 34.87 19.64 17.89
CA LYS A 59 35.03 21.11 17.75
C LYS A 59 35.88 21.73 18.86
N GLN A 60 35.95 21.09 20.02
CA GLN A 60 36.80 21.50 21.15
C GLN A 60 38.22 20.93 21.05
N GLY A 61 38.56 20.21 19.97
CA GLY A 61 39.91 19.72 19.68
C GLY A 61 40.16 18.26 20.06
N MET A 62 39.13 17.51 20.49
CA MET A 62 39.26 16.07 20.73
C MET A 62 39.38 15.30 19.42
N SER A 63 40.24 14.27 19.38
CA SER A 63 40.40 13.42 18.19
C SER A 63 39.18 12.52 17.96
N VAL A 64 39.03 12.02 16.73
CA VAL A 64 37.95 11.11 16.34
C VAL A 64 37.95 9.83 17.20
N ASP A 65 39.13 9.26 17.46
CA ASP A 65 39.25 8.03 18.23
C ASP A 65 38.81 8.22 19.69
N GLU A 66 39.16 9.36 20.29
CA GLU A 66 38.78 9.71 21.65
C GLU A 66 37.27 9.92 21.79
N VAL A 67 36.62 10.64 20.87
CA VAL A 67 35.15 10.85 20.93
C VAL A 67 34.37 9.56 20.67
N VAL A 68 34.92 8.63 19.87
CA VAL A 68 34.31 7.32 19.61
C VAL A 68 34.32 6.45 20.86
N VAL A 69 35.41 6.46 21.63
CA VAL A 69 35.52 5.77 22.92
C VAL A 69 34.65 6.44 23.99
N LYS A 70 34.64 7.78 24.04
CA LYS A 70 33.88 8.54 25.04
C LYS A 70 32.37 8.45 24.85
N PHE A 71 31.90 8.45 23.61
CA PHE A 71 30.49 8.36 23.26
C PHE A 71 30.25 7.15 22.35
N PRO A 72 30.32 5.91 22.87
CA PRO A 72 30.16 4.71 22.05
C PRO A 72 28.73 4.62 21.47
N ARG A 73 28.63 4.12 20.23
CA ARG A 73 27.33 3.91 19.56
C ARG A 73 26.90 2.44 19.46
N THR A 74 27.78 1.52 19.84
CA THR A 74 27.59 0.08 19.58
C THR A 74 26.29 -0.46 20.16
N GLU A 75 25.94 -0.04 21.38
CA GLU A 75 24.69 -0.46 22.04
C GLU A 75 23.46 0.06 21.30
N ILE A 76 23.40 1.37 21.03
CA ILE A 76 22.24 1.97 20.34
C ILE A 76 22.07 1.44 18.91
N ASP A 77 23.17 1.20 18.20
CA ASP A 77 23.12 0.61 16.87
C ASP A 77 22.63 -0.84 16.90
N ASN A 78 22.98 -1.61 17.93
CA ASN A 78 22.48 -2.97 18.12
C ASN A 78 20.98 -2.98 18.44
N GLU A 79 20.51 -2.06 19.28
CA GLU A 79 19.08 -1.88 19.57
C GLU A 79 18.30 -1.52 18.31
N ILE A 80 18.80 -0.57 17.51
CA ILE A 80 18.20 -0.18 16.23
C ILE A 80 18.14 -1.38 15.27
N ARG A 81 19.26 -2.08 15.07
CA ARG A 81 19.30 -3.25 14.17
C ARG A 81 18.35 -4.36 14.63
N LYS A 82 18.20 -4.56 15.94
CA LYS A 82 17.25 -5.52 16.50
C LYS A 82 15.80 -5.10 16.21
N ALA A 83 15.46 -3.84 16.40
CA ALA A 83 14.12 -3.32 16.10
C ALA A 83 13.79 -3.45 14.60
N GLU A 84 14.74 -3.10 13.71
CA GLU A 84 14.60 -3.24 12.26
C GLU A 84 14.39 -4.70 11.84
N THR A 85 15.19 -5.62 12.40
CA THR A 85 15.09 -7.05 12.11
C THR A 85 13.75 -7.61 12.57
N ASN A 86 13.33 -7.28 13.80
CA ASN A 86 12.04 -7.73 14.33
C ASN A 86 10.87 -7.23 13.49
N HIS A 87 10.91 -5.95 13.11
CA HIS A 87 9.90 -5.36 12.24
C HIS A 87 9.83 -6.10 10.90
N GLN A 88 10.98 -6.32 10.25
CA GLN A 88 11.04 -7.05 8.98
C GLN A 88 10.45 -8.47 9.08
N VAL A 89 10.83 -9.22 10.13
CA VAL A 89 10.34 -10.59 10.36
C VAL A 89 8.81 -10.63 10.52
N ILE A 90 8.22 -9.61 11.14
CA ILE A 90 6.76 -9.51 11.31
C ILE A 90 6.07 -9.12 9.98
N VAL A 91 6.56 -8.10 9.28
CA VAL A 91 5.86 -7.56 8.10
C VAL A 91 6.07 -8.39 6.83
N GLU A 92 7.14 -9.17 6.73
CA GLU A 92 7.44 -9.98 5.54
C GLU A 92 6.33 -11.01 5.21
N PRO A 93 5.90 -11.89 6.14
CA PRO A 93 4.81 -12.83 5.87
C PRO A 93 3.48 -12.12 5.60
N LEU A 94 3.19 -11.01 6.28
CA LEU A 94 1.98 -10.21 6.06
C LEU A 94 1.96 -9.59 4.65
N ASN A 95 3.09 -9.04 4.20
CA ASN A 95 3.23 -8.50 2.85
C ASN A 95 3.09 -9.59 1.79
N LYS A 96 3.54 -10.81 2.08
CA LYS A 96 3.36 -11.96 1.20
C LYS A 96 1.88 -12.34 1.11
N ALA A 97 1.20 -12.55 2.24
CA ALA A 97 -0.23 -12.86 2.28
C ALA A 97 -1.09 -11.80 1.56
N MET A 98 -0.78 -10.52 1.78
CA MET A 98 -1.42 -9.41 1.08
C MET A 98 -1.19 -9.42 -0.44
N LYS A 99 -0.02 -9.85 -0.92
CA LYS A 99 0.24 -9.98 -2.37
C LYS A 99 -0.44 -11.20 -2.96
N ASP A 100 -0.46 -12.30 -2.22
CA ASP A 100 -1.10 -13.54 -2.66
C ASP A 100 -2.62 -13.34 -2.84
N SER A 101 -3.24 -12.44 -2.07
CA SER A 101 -4.64 -12.06 -2.26
C SER A 101 -4.92 -11.25 -3.54
N TYR A 102 -3.90 -10.74 -4.24
CA TYR A 102 -4.10 -9.96 -5.48
C TYR A 102 -4.64 -10.79 -6.64
N VAL A 103 -4.64 -12.12 -6.53
CA VAL A 103 -5.32 -13.02 -7.47
C VAL A 103 -6.83 -12.73 -7.56
N PHE A 104 -7.40 -12.08 -6.54
CA PHE A 104 -8.78 -11.56 -6.56
C PHE A 104 -9.03 -10.57 -7.70
N VAL A 105 -8.00 -9.85 -8.15
CA VAL A 105 -8.09 -8.83 -9.21
C VAL A 105 -7.78 -9.49 -10.56
N PRO A 106 -8.78 -9.66 -11.46
CA PRO A 106 -8.53 -10.28 -12.76
C PRO A 106 -7.62 -9.42 -13.64
N GLU A 107 -6.89 -10.05 -14.55
CA GLU A 107 -5.90 -9.35 -15.39
C GLU A 107 -6.52 -8.32 -16.34
N ASN A 108 -7.71 -8.59 -16.88
CA ASN A 108 -8.42 -7.66 -17.77
C ASN A 108 -8.72 -6.32 -17.09
N ILE A 109 -8.90 -6.28 -15.76
CA ILE A 109 -9.12 -5.06 -15.00
C ILE A 109 -7.89 -4.14 -15.07
N PHE A 110 -6.68 -4.68 -14.89
CA PHE A 110 -5.45 -3.88 -14.98
C PHE A 110 -5.20 -3.36 -16.39
N THR A 111 -5.47 -4.19 -17.40
CA THR A 111 -5.40 -3.79 -18.82
C THR A 111 -6.36 -2.63 -19.10
N ALA A 112 -7.62 -2.75 -18.69
CA ALA A 112 -8.62 -1.70 -18.90
C ALA A 112 -8.30 -0.42 -18.10
N TYR A 113 -7.74 -0.54 -16.89
CA TYR A 113 -7.22 0.60 -16.12
C TYR A 113 -6.12 1.34 -16.88
N THR A 114 -5.20 0.60 -17.50
CA THR A 114 -4.10 1.21 -18.26
C THR A 114 -4.63 1.99 -19.45
N LEU A 115 -5.62 1.45 -20.18
CA LEU A 115 -6.31 2.13 -21.28
C LEU A 115 -7.06 3.38 -20.81
N LYS A 116 -7.72 3.32 -19.64
CA LYS A 116 -8.36 4.50 -19.04
C LYS A 116 -7.35 5.63 -18.83
N ILE A 117 -6.20 5.34 -18.23
CA ILE A 117 -5.24 6.37 -17.82
C ILE A 117 -4.42 6.89 -19.00
N ASN A 118 -3.90 6.00 -19.84
CA ASN A 118 -2.98 6.39 -20.91
C ASN A 118 -3.73 6.83 -22.18
N ASP A 119 -4.89 6.24 -22.47
CA ASP A 119 -5.61 6.43 -23.75
C ASP A 119 -6.97 7.12 -23.57
N GLY A 120 -7.33 7.52 -22.35
CA GLY A 120 -8.63 8.16 -22.05
C GLY A 120 -9.85 7.23 -22.17
N LYS A 121 -9.65 5.92 -22.30
CA LYS A 121 -10.73 4.94 -22.53
C LYS A 121 -11.45 4.53 -21.24
N ARG A 122 -12.07 5.50 -20.55
CA ARG A 122 -12.81 5.26 -19.30
C ARG A 122 -13.93 4.21 -19.47
N GLY A 123 -14.61 4.19 -20.61
CA GLY A 123 -15.69 3.24 -20.90
C GLY A 123 -15.26 1.78 -20.80
N GLU A 124 -14.06 1.44 -21.30
CA GLU A 124 -13.51 0.07 -21.21
C GLU A 124 -13.29 -0.36 -19.76
N PHE A 125 -12.84 0.57 -18.91
CA PHE A 125 -12.63 0.29 -17.50
C PHE A 125 -13.95 0.08 -16.74
N LEU A 126 -14.96 0.89 -17.03
CA LEU A 126 -16.29 0.72 -16.45
C LEU A 126 -16.92 -0.62 -16.87
N LYS A 127 -16.77 -1.00 -18.14
CA LYS A 127 -17.22 -2.30 -18.65
C LYS A 127 -16.53 -3.45 -17.92
N ALA A 128 -15.21 -3.40 -17.79
CA ALA A 128 -14.44 -4.43 -17.10
C ALA A 128 -14.85 -4.58 -15.62
N ILE A 129 -15.08 -3.48 -14.90
CA ILE A 129 -15.58 -3.53 -13.52
C ILE A 129 -16.97 -4.14 -13.45
N THR A 130 -17.89 -3.74 -14.34
CA THR A 130 -19.25 -4.30 -14.40
C THR A 130 -19.25 -5.80 -14.63
N GLU A 131 -18.40 -6.29 -15.55
CA GLU A 131 -18.21 -7.73 -15.80
C GLU A 131 -17.64 -8.45 -14.57
N PHE A 132 -16.62 -7.87 -13.94
CA PHE A 132 -16.04 -8.41 -12.70
C PHE A 132 -17.08 -8.53 -11.58
N LEU A 133 -17.86 -7.47 -11.36
CA LEU A 133 -18.93 -7.43 -10.37
C LEU A 133 -20.00 -8.50 -10.66
N SER A 134 -20.39 -8.66 -11.92
CA SER A 134 -21.34 -9.70 -12.34
C SER A 134 -20.82 -11.11 -12.05
N ASN A 135 -19.54 -11.35 -12.35
CA ASN A 135 -18.87 -12.64 -12.09
C ASN A 135 -18.64 -12.93 -10.60
N LEU A 136 -18.61 -11.90 -9.76
CA LEU A 136 -18.45 -12.04 -8.31
C LEU A 136 -19.70 -12.58 -7.61
N GLY A 137 -20.80 -12.82 -8.34
CA GLY A 137 -22.04 -13.36 -7.77
C GLY A 137 -22.92 -12.29 -7.13
N ILE A 138 -22.96 -11.09 -7.69
CA ILE A 138 -23.88 -10.04 -7.25
C ILE A 138 -25.29 -10.36 -7.75
N GLU A 139 -26.26 -10.43 -6.85
CA GLU A 139 -27.67 -10.60 -7.17
C GLU A 139 -28.54 -9.44 -6.66
N GLY A 140 -29.70 -9.23 -7.29
CA GLY A 140 -30.67 -8.23 -6.87
C GLY A 140 -30.22 -6.78 -7.05
N CYS A 141 -29.14 -6.54 -7.80
CA CYS A 141 -28.65 -5.20 -8.11
C CYS A 141 -29.19 -4.74 -9.47
N SER A 142 -29.80 -3.56 -9.49
CA SER A 142 -30.12 -2.86 -10.73
C SER A 142 -28.83 -2.47 -11.47
N GLN A 143 -28.92 -2.38 -12.80
CA GLN A 143 -27.83 -1.84 -13.63
C GLN A 143 -27.35 -0.47 -13.13
N GLY A 144 -28.26 0.38 -12.66
CA GLY A 144 -27.91 1.68 -12.08
C GLY A 144 -27.07 1.59 -10.79
N GLN A 145 -27.23 0.55 -9.97
CA GLN A 145 -26.39 0.32 -8.79
C GLN A 145 -24.99 -0.15 -9.18
N ILE A 146 -24.90 -1.06 -10.16
CA ILE A 146 -23.62 -1.57 -10.67
C ILE A 146 -22.81 -0.44 -11.31
N SER A 147 -23.45 0.38 -12.17
CA SER A 147 -22.80 1.54 -12.78
C SER A 147 -22.28 2.54 -11.75
N LYS A 148 -23.08 2.88 -10.72
CA LYS A 148 -22.62 3.79 -9.65
C LYS A 148 -21.44 3.24 -8.86
N PHE A 149 -21.43 1.92 -8.61
CA PHE A 149 -20.29 1.28 -7.94
C PHE A 149 -19.05 1.30 -8.83
N ALA A 150 -19.18 0.96 -10.11
CA ALA A 150 -18.09 1.01 -11.09
C ALA A 150 -17.53 2.43 -11.25
N GLU A 151 -18.39 3.44 -11.30
CA GLU A 151 -18.00 4.86 -11.31
C GLU A 151 -17.22 5.23 -10.04
N SER A 152 -17.75 4.88 -8.86
CA SER A 152 -17.07 5.17 -7.59
C SER A 152 -15.70 4.49 -7.46
N MET A 153 -15.58 3.24 -7.94
CA MET A 153 -14.27 2.58 -8.04
C MET A 153 -13.35 3.31 -9.04
N SER A 154 -13.87 3.66 -10.21
CA SER A 154 -13.12 4.40 -11.22
C SER A 154 -12.58 5.72 -10.67
N ASP A 155 -13.36 6.47 -9.93
CA ASP A 155 -12.96 7.79 -9.46
C ASP A 155 -11.82 7.71 -8.41
N LYS A 156 -11.77 6.62 -7.63
CA LYS A 156 -10.68 6.34 -6.69
C LYS A 156 -9.42 5.78 -7.36
N LEU A 157 -9.55 5.15 -8.53
CA LEU A 157 -8.43 4.52 -9.26
C LEU A 157 -7.82 5.49 -10.28
N GLY A 158 -7.02 6.42 -9.79
CA GLY A 158 -6.42 7.52 -10.55
C GLY A 158 -5.11 7.20 -11.28
N ALA A 159 -4.58 8.22 -11.94
CA ALA A 159 -3.25 8.22 -12.54
C ALA A 159 -2.17 8.56 -11.50
N LYS A 160 -0.89 8.36 -11.85
CA LYS A 160 0.25 8.84 -11.07
C LYS A 160 1.16 9.75 -11.90
N TYR A 161 2.03 10.49 -11.22
CA TYR A 161 3.09 11.25 -11.85
C TYR A 161 4.05 10.32 -12.61
N ALA A 162 4.41 10.72 -13.82
CA ALA A 162 5.31 9.96 -14.67
C ALA A 162 6.75 9.97 -14.12
N THR A 163 7.48 8.89 -14.40
CA THR A 163 8.91 8.83 -14.09
C THR A 163 9.71 9.72 -15.03
N SER A 164 10.86 10.22 -14.60
CA SER A 164 11.76 11.05 -15.44
C SER A 164 12.02 10.44 -16.82
N LYS A 165 12.23 9.12 -16.90
CA LYS A 165 12.41 8.40 -18.17
C LYS A 165 11.23 8.63 -19.14
N LYS A 166 10.00 8.34 -18.70
CA LYS A 166 8.78 8.58 -19.48
C LYS A 166 8.57 10.05 -19.86
N ILE A 167 8.92 10.98 -18.99
CA ILE A 167 8.79 12.41 -19.30
C ILE A 167 9.73 12.78 -20.45
N VAL A 168 10.97 12.31 -20.41
CA VAL A 168 11.98 12.58 -21.44
C VAL A 168 11.68 11.86 -22.75
N GLU A 169 11.25 10.60 -22.70
CA GLU A 169 11.03 9.77 -23.89
C GLU A 169 9.66 10.00 -24.54
N ASP A 170 8.60 10.08 -23.74
CA ASP A 170 7.22 10.11 -24.24
C ASP A 170 6.58 11.51 -24.13
N GLY A 171 7.23 12.47 -23.47
CA GLY A 171 6.66 13.80 -23.21
C GLY A 171 5.45 13.79 -22.26
N THR A 172 5.18 12.65 -21.59
CA THR A 172 4.00 12.47 -20.74
C THR A 172 4.31 12.74 -19.28
N LEU A 173 3.51 13.60 -18.63
CA LEU A 173 3.66 13.92 -17.21
C LEU A 173 2.82 13.02 -16.28
N VAL A 174 1.85 12.30 -16.86
CA VAL A 174 0.87 11.48 -16.14
C VAL A 174 0.84 10.10 -16.75
N THR A 175 0.78 9.05 -15.92
CA THR A 175 0.77 7.66 -16.40
C THR A 175 0.09 6.69 -15.44
N ALA A 176 -0.25 5.50 -15.92
CA ALA A 176 -0.78 4.40 -15.13
C ALA A 176 0.20 3.90 -14.03
N MET A 177 -0.36 3.44 -12.92
CA MET A 177 0.40 2.73 -11.88
C MET A 177 0.93 1.38 -12.36
N LYS A 178 1.99 0.87 -11.70
CA LYS A 178 2.46 -0.51 -11.93
C LYS A 178 1.42 -1.52 -11.40
N LYS A 179 1.34 -2.72 -11.98
CA LYS A 179 0.36 -3.76 -11.62
C LYS A 179 0.23 -4.01 -10.12
N ASN A 180 1.33 -4.15 -9.39
CA ASN A 180 1.30 -4.36 -7.93
C ASN A 180 0.70 -3.16 -7.16
N GLN A 181 1.01 -1.93 -7.58
CA GLN A 181 0.45 -0.72 -6.96
C GLN A 181 -1.05 -0.62 -7.24
N PHE A 182 -1.44 -0.93 -8.49
CA PHE A 182 -2.83 -0.98 -8.90
C PHE A 182 -3.62 -2.03 -8.11
N ASN A 183 -3.15 -3.28 -8.03
CA ASN A 183 -3.83 -4.36 -7.31
C ASN A 183 -4.00 -4.02 -5.84
N LYS A 184 -2.96 -3.47 -5.18
CA LYS A 184 -3.06 -3.02 -3.79
C LYS A 184 -4.16 -1.98 -3.60
N LEU A 185 -4.20 -0.96 -4.47
CA LEU A 185 -5.22 0.09 -4.39
C LEU A 185 -6.61 -0.43 -4.73
N PHE A 186 -6.74 -1.29 -5.75
CA PHE A 186 -8.00 -1.91 -6.12
C PHE A 186 -8.59 -2.71 -4.96
N MET A 187 -7.77 -3.56 -4.32
CA MET A 187 -8.19 -4.33 -3.14
C MET A 187 -8.63 -3.41 -2.00
N ALA A 188 -7.88 -2.35 -1.70
CA ALA A 188 -8.25 -1.39 -0.66
C ALA A 188 -9.59 -0.69 -0.96
N VAL A 189 -9.74 -0.16 -2.17
CA VAL A 189 -10.97 0.50 -2.63
C VAL A 189 -12.16 -0.46 -2.57
N PHE A 190 -11.96 -1.71 -3.02
CA PHE A 190 -13.01 -2.71 -2.97
C PHE A 190 -13.39 -3.04 -1.53
N CYS A 191 -12.43 -3.30 -0.64
CA CYS A 191 -12.68 -3.58 0.77
C CYS A 191 -13.41 -2.43 1.48
N GLU A 192 -13.06 -1.16 1.24
CA GLU A 192 -13.79 -0.01 1.81
C GLU A 192 -15.24 0.10 1.33
N MET A 193 -15.49 -0.32 0.09
CA MET A 193 -16.82 -0.27 -0.51
C MET A 193 -17.67 -1.49 -0.15
N TYR A 194 -17.03 -2.63 0.12
CA TYR A 194 -17.66 -3.91 0.42
C TYR A 194 -17.82 -4.18 1.93
N ILE A 195 -16.76 -4.03 2.71
CA ILE A 195 -16.69 -4.38 4.14
C ILE A 195 -16.82 -3.11 4.98
N LYS A 196 -18.05 -2.59 5.09
CA LYS A 196 -18.36 -1.57 6.10
C LYS A 196 -18.54 -2.18 7.47
#